data_AF-A0AAE0E5P1-F1
#
_entry.id   AF-A0AAE0E5P1-F1
#
_cell.length_a   1.000
_cell.length_b   1.000
_cell.length_c   1.000
_cell.angle_alpha   90.00
_cell.angle_beta   90.00
_cell.angle_gamma   90.00
#
_symmetry.space_group_name_H-M   'P 1'
#
loop_
_entity.id
_entity.type
_entity.pdbx_description
1 polymer ?
#
loop_
_entity_poly.entity_id
_entity_poly.type
_entity_poly.pdbx_seq_one_letter_code
_entity_poly.pdbx_strand_id
1 'polypeptide(L)'
;MSRFRALWQASLNATKKALTGNLEDLMPPTERYIFNFNSKEELKKWHLYSDSEYGGLSSASLEIADSGNGMNGIFSGNLSLDVTEGSKWKITRGGFCGMRSKKFDGFIDLDSYDTIALKLKGDGRCYISTIYTENWVNSPGQQEDNSWQSFVFVPKDNWYIAKIPLARYLPTWRGNVIDAELEMNPSRIVGMSLSVNAEGGIPDARSGPGDFKMEIDWIKALRTEIFGVHLWNFWARRITGNNTK
;
A
#
# COMPACT_ATOMS: atom_id res chain seq x y z
N MET A 1 6.62 4.87 41.07
CA MET A 1 7.68 5.87 40.83
C MET A 1 8.66 5.56 39.66
N SER A 2 8.67 4.33 39.10
CA SER A 2 9.64 3.92 38.05
C SER A 2 9.36 4.49 36.64
N ARG A 3 8.09 4.53 36.19
CA ARG A 3 7.73 5.00 34.83
C ARG A 3 8.01 6.48 34.59
N PHE A 4 7.87 7.30 35.62
CA PHE A 4 8.10 8.75 35.53
C PHE A 4 9.60 9.08 35.37
N ARG A 5 10.47 8.33 36.06
CA ARG A 5 11.93 8.43 35.89
C ARG A 5 12.38 7.95 34.51
N ALA A 6 11.79 6.87 34.01
CA ALA A 6 12.07 6.37 32.66
C ALA A 6 11.70 7.39 31.56
N LEU A 7 10.55 8.06 31.69
CA LEU A 7 10.13 9.14 30.78
C LEU A 7 11.03 10.37 30.89
N TRP A 8 11.46 10.73 32.10
CA TRP A 8 12.40 11.84 32.31
C TRP A 8 13.79 11.54 31.74
N GLN A 9 14.28 10.31 31.90
CA GLN A 9 15.53 9.86 31.29
C GLN A 9 15.44 9.77 29.77
N ALA A 10 14.32 9.31 29.22
CA ALA A 10 14.09 9.32 27.78
C ALA A 10 14.08 10.75 27.23
N SER A 11 13.44 11.69 27.92
CA SER A 11 13.42 13.12 27.57
C SER A 11 14.80 13.78 27.65
N LEU A 12 15.56 13.52 28.72
CA LEU A 12 16.92 14.01 28.88
C LEU A 12 17.87 13.42 27.83
N ASN A 13 17.73 12.12 27.53
CA ASN A 13 18.53 11.47 26.51
C ASN A 13 18.20 11.98 25.11
N ALA A 14 16.91 12.20 24.80
CA ALA A 14 16.48 12.81 23.54
C ALA A 14 17.00 14.25 23.39
N THR A 15 16.91 15.06 24.46
CA THR A 15 17.42 16.43 24.49
C THR A 15 18.94 16.47 24.34
N LYS A 16 19.66 15.59 25.02
CA LYS A 16 21.12 15.48 24.93
C LYS A 16 21.55 15.01 23.54
N LYS A 17 20.83 14.06 22.93
CA LYS A 17 21.06 13.56 21.57
C LYS A 17 20.80 14.63 20.51
N ALA A 18 19.76 15.44 20.70
CA ALA A 18 19.46 16.59 19.85
C ALA A 18 20.52 17.70 19.93
N LEU A 19 21.06 17.96 21.12
CA LEU A 19 22.14 18.94 21.34
C LEU A 19 23.51 18.49 20.78
N THR A 20 23.73 17.18 20.61
CA THR A 20 25.00 16.62 20.10
C THR A 20 25.12 16.55 18.57
N GLY A 21 24.14 17.06 17.81
CA GLY A 21 24.35 17.41 16.40
C GLY A 21 24.28 16.29 15.35
N ASN A 22 23.81 15.09 15.67
CA ASN A 22 23.37 14.15 14.63
C ASN A 22 21.88 14.38 14.33
N LEU A 23 21.59 15.35 13.48
CA LEU A 23 20.22 15.69 13.06
C LEU A 23 19.51 14.52 12.34
N GLU A 24 20.28 13.61 11.73
CA GLU A 24 19.79 12.37 11.12
C GLU A 24 19.16 11.40 12.13
N ASP A 25 19.61 11.42 13.39
CA ASP A 25 19.11 10.54 14.47
C ASP A 25 17.71 10.97 14.99
N LEU A 26 17.26 12.18 14.65
CA LEU A 26 15.95 12.71 15.02
C LEU A 26 14.90 12.47 13.93
N MET A 27 15.33 12.22 12.70
CA MET A 27 14.43 11.94 11.59
C MET A 27 14.15 10.44 11.54
N PRO A 28 12.92 10.01 11.20
CA PRO A 28 12.67 8.61 10.90
C PRO A 28 13.59 8.14 9.76
N PRO A 29 13.83 6.83 9.62
CA PRO A 29 14.69 6.32 8.54
C PRO A 29 14.17 6.75 7.16
N THR A 30 15.05 6.82 6.18
CA THR A 30 14.69 7.18 4.79
C THR A 30 13.81 6.13 4.12
N GLU A 31 13.79 4.91 4.64
CA GLU A 31 12.88 3.85 4.23
C GLU A 31 12.26 3.12 5.43
N ARG A 32 11.03 2.65 5.24
CA ARG A 32 10.30 1.83 6.20
C ARG A 32 9.68 0.63 5.50
N TYR A 33 10.02 -0.58 5.95
CA TYR A 33 9.33 -1.79 5.53
C TYR A 33 7.89 -1.79 6.02
N ILE A 34 6.96 -2.10 5.12
CA ILE A 34 5.54 -2.32 5.42
C ILE A 34 5.24 -3.81 5.33
N PHE A 35 5.66 -4.44 4.24
CA PHE A 35 5.52 -5.88 4.02
C PHE A 35 6.80 -6.48 3.43
N ASN A 36 7.12 -7.70 3.82
CA ASN A 36 8.28 -8.45 3.34
C ASN A 36 7.89 -9.89 3.01
N PHE A 37 7.82 -10.22 1.72
CA PHE A 37 7.29 -11.48 1.21
C PHE A 37 8.33 -12.60 1.20
N ASN A 38 9.04 -12.76 2.32
CA ASN A 38 10.10 -13.77 2.48
C ASN A 38 9.69 -14.96 3.36
N SER A 39 8.44 -15.02 3.84
CA SER A 39 7.99 -16.06 4.76
C SER A 39 6.49 -16.36 4.60
N LYS A 40 6.09 -17.60 4.93
CA LYS A 40 4.68 -18.01 4.91
C LYS A 40 3.87 -17.29 5.98
N GLU A 41 4.51 -16.87 7.07
CA GLU A 41 3.92 -16.06 8.13
C GLU A 41 3.45 -14.71 7.59
N GLU A 42 4.23 -14.09 6.70
CA GLU A 42 3.83 -12.84 6.06
C GLU A 42 2.54 -13.04 5.24
N LEU A 43 2.43 -14.15 4.50
CA LEU A 43 1.26 -14.42 3.66
C LEU A 43 -0.04 -14.52 4.48
N LYS A 44 0.04 -14.93 5.75
CA LYS A 44 -1.12 -14.96 6.66
C LYS A 44 -1.68 -13.56 6.97
N LYS A 45 -0.93 -12.49 6.67
CA LYS A 45 -1.40 -11.09 6.75
C LYS A 45 -2.24 -10.70 5.54
N TRP A 46 -2.38 -11.55 4.53
CA TRP A 46 -3.10 -11.25 3.30
C TRP A 46 -4.31 -12.14 3.14
N HIS A 47 -5.35 -11.59 2.52
CA HIS A 47 -6.55 -12.28 2.10
C HIS A 47 -6.70 -12.12 0.60
N LEU A 48 -6.88 -13.23 -0.10
CA LEU A 48 -7.18 -13.24 -1.53
C LEU A 48 -8.66 -13.02 -1.73
N TYR A 49 -9.00 -12.32 -2.81
CA TYR A 49 -10.37 -12.09 -3.25
C TYR A 49 -10.41 -12.08 -4.78
N SER A 50 -11.57 -12.38 -5.35
CA SER A 50 -11.79 -12.37 -6.81
C SER A 50 -13.27 -12.18 -7.13
N ASP A 51 -13.60 -12.01 -8.40
CA ASP A 51 -14.99 -11.98 -8.86
C ASP A 51 -15.81 -13.24 -8.56
N SER A 52 -15.17 -14.36 -8.18
CA SER A 52 -15.85 -15.60 -7.84
C SER A 52 -16.75 -15.49 -6.61
N GLU A 53 -16.46 -14.56 -5.70
CA GLU A 53 -17.35 -14.21 -4.57
C GLU A 53 -18.69 -13.65 -5.04
N TYR A 54 -18.74 -13.16 -6.28
CA TYR A 54 -19.92 -12.57 -6.91
C TYR A 54 -20.42 -13.40 -8.11
N GLY A 55 -19.91 -14.63 -8.29
CA GLY A 55 -20.33 -15.54 -9.35
C GLY A 55 -19.48 -15.53 -10.62
N GLY A 56 -18.38 -14.76 -10.65
CA GLY A 56 -17.35 -14.87 -11.69
C GLY A 56 -16.53 -16.16 -11.59
N LEU A 57 -15.64 -16.37 -12.55
CA LEU A 57 -14.81 -17.58 -12.64
C LEU A 57 -13.30 -17.30 -12.51
N SER A 58 -12.90 -16.10 -12.07
CA SER A 58 -11.49 -15.79 -11.81
C SER A 58 -11.00 -16.50 -10.55
N SER A 59 -9.70 -16.79 -10.51
CA SER A 59 -9.03 -17.45 -9.39
C SER A 59 -7.70 -16.79 -9.06
N ALA A 60 -7.28 -16.89 -7.79
CA ALA A 60 -6.05 -16.29 -7.30
C ALA A 60 -5.38 -17.20 -6.26
N SER A 61 -4.05 -17.17 -6.23
CA SER A 61 -3.18 -17.82 -5.24
C SER A 61 -2.07 -16.87 -4.79
N LEU A 62 -1.56 -17.10 -3.58
CA LEU A 62 -0.43 -16.38 -3.01
C LEU A 62 0.47 -17.37 -2.29
N GLU A 63 1.71 -17.50 -2.77
CA GLU A 63 2.67 -18.50 -2.31
C GLU A 63 4.06 -17.90 -2.10
N ILE A 64 4.92 -18.57 -1.33
CA ILE A 64 6.34 -18.25 -1.25
C ILE A 64 7.10 -19.18 -2.18
N ALA A 65 7.92 -18.61 -3.06
CA ALA A 65 8.89 -19.35 -3.86
C ALA A 65 10.30 -19.19 -3.29
N ASP A 66 11.05 -20.29 -3.29
CA ASP A 66 12.48 -20.31 -3.05
C ASP A 66 13.19 -20.37 -4.40
N SER A 67 13.77 -19.25 -4.82
CA SER A 67 14.39 -19.10 -6.14
C SER A 67 15.93 -19.18 -6.10
N GLY A 68 16.51 -19.63 -4.98
CA GLY A 68 17.97 -19.71 -4.78
C GLY A 68 18.67 -18.36 -4.55
N ASN A 69 18.05 -17.25 -4.97
CA ASN A 69 18.48 -15.87 -4.71
C ASN A 69 17.72 -15.22 -3.52
N GLY A 70 16.93 -16.01 -2.80
CA GLY A 70 16.07 -15.57 -1.70
C GLY A 70 14.64 -16.09 -1.84
N MET A 71 13.84 -15.82 -0.80
CA MET A 71 12.41 -16.12 -0.79
C MET A 71 11.62 -14.90 -1.24
N ASN A 72 10.66 -15.09 -2.15
CA ASN A 72 9.76 -14.04 -2.62
C ASN A 72 8.32 -14.55 -2.73
N GLY A 73 7.36 -13.63 -2.64
CA GLY A 73 5.95 -13.92 -2.84
C GLY A 73 5.62 -14.08 -4.32
N ILE A 74 4.71 -14.98 -4.65
CA ILE A 74 4.11 -15.14 -5.97
C ILE A 74 2.61 -14.94 -5.83
N PHE A 75 2.11 -13.84 -6.38
CA PHE A 75 0.68 -13.59 -6.58
C PHE A 75 0.31 -13.99 -8.01
N SER A 76 -0.50 -15.02 -8.17
CA SER A 76 -0.83 -15.59 -9.49
C SER A 76 -2.27 -16.08 -9.57
N GLY A 77 -2.72 -16.39 -10.77
CA GLY A 77 -4.04 -16.95 -10.98
C GLY A 77 -4.51 -16.80 -12.42
N ASN A 78 -5.81 -16.90 -12.63
CA ASN A 78 -6.45 -16.78 -13.93
C ASN A 78 -7.61 -15.79 -13.86
N LEU A 79 -7.67 -14.87 -14.83
CA LEU A 79 -8.78 -13.93 -14.99
C LEU A 79 -9.76 -14.46 -16.02
N SER A 80 -11.04 -14.52 -15.66
CA SER A 80 -12.10 -14.89 -16.60
C SER A 80 -13.19 -13.82 -16.63
N LEU A 81 -13.69 -13.52 -17.83
CA LEU A 81 -14.86 -12.67 -18.02
C LEU A 81 -16.17 -13.46 -17.90
N ASP A 82 -16.08 -14.78 -17.79
CA ASP A 82 -17.23 -15.67 -17.69
C ASP A 82 -17.87 -15.59 -16.30
N VAL A 83 -19.19 -15.77 -16.29
CA VAL A 83 -20.02 -15.72 -15.08
C VAL A 83 -20.84 -17.01 -15.02
N THR A 84 -20.98 -17.56 -13.81
CA THR A 84 -21.76 -18.78 -13.59
C THR A 84 -23.21 -18.58 -14.05
N GLU A 85 -23.69 -19.47 -14.92
CA GLU A 85 -25.08 -19.49 -15.38
C GLU A 85 -26.03 -19.65 -14.18
N GLY A 86 -27.06 -18.79 -14.11
CA GLY A 86 -28.06 -18.82 -13.02
C GLY A 86 -27.61 -18.19 -11.69
N SER A 87 -26.45 -17.52 -11.65
CA SER A 87 -26.04 -16.74 -10.48
C SER A 87 -27.07 -15.67 -10.12
N LYS A 88 -27.46 -15.61 -8.83
CA LYS A 88 -28.36 -14.57 -8.30
C LYS A 88 -27.73 -13.17 -8.38
N TRP A 89 -26.40 -13.11 -8.40
CA TRP A 89 -25.61 -11.88 -8.45
C TRP A 89 -25.29 -11.56 -9.91
N LYS A 90 -25.99 -10.58 -10.47
CA LYS A 90 -25.74 -10.10 -11.83
C LYS A 90 -24.54 -9.16 -11.80
N ILE A 91 -23.33 -9.70 -11.91
CA ILE A 91 -22.12 -8.87 -11.98
C ILE A 91 -22.05 -8.14 -13.31
N THR A 92 -21.73 -6.85 -13.27
CA THR A 92 -21.60 -6.00 -14.45
C THR A 92 -20.17 -5.92 -14.96
N ARG A 93 -19.18 -6.34 -14.16
CA ARG A 93 -17.74 -6.33 -14.50
C ARG A 93 -17.07 -7.56 -13.87
N GLY A 94 -16.81 -8.58 -14.67
CA GLY A 94 -16.02 -9.75 -14.30
C GLY A 94 -14.53 -9.56 -14.62
N GLY A 95 -13.72 -10.57 -14.34
CA GLY A 95 -12.31 -10.61 -14.64
C GLY A 95 -11.45 -9.82 -13.66
N PHE A 96 -11.60 -10.01 -12.35
CA PHE A 96 -10.69 -9.40 -11.38
C PHE A 96 -10.25 -10.35 -10.26
N CYS A 97 -9.00 -10.15 -9.83
CA CYS A 97 -8.38 -10.81 -8.69
C CYS A 97 -7.61 -9.78 -7.86
N GLY A 98 -7.49 -10.02 -6.56
CA GLY A 98 -6.64 -9.20 -5.71
C GLY A 98 -6.24 -9.87 -4.42
N MET A 99 -5.29 -9.25 -3.74
CA MET A 99 -4.92 -9.56 -2.38
C MET A 99 -4.98 -8.29 -1.53
N ARG A 100 -5.61 -8.38 -0.37
CA ARG A 100 -5.75 -7.29 0.59
C ARG A 100 -5.12 -7.68 1.91
N SER A 101 -4.36 -6.77 2.50
CA SER A 101 -3.84 -7.01 3.85
C SER A 101 -4.99 -7.06 4.85
N LYS A 102 -4.83 -7.85 5.90
CA LYS A 102 -5.56 -7.67 7.16
C LYS A 102 -5.41 -6.21 7.59
N LYS A 103 -6.43 -5.69 8.26
CA LYS A 103 -6.30 -4.39 8.91
C LYS A 103 -5.11 -4.44 9.87
N PHE A 104 -4.32 -3.37 9.86
CA PHE A 104 -3.24 -3.22 10.82
C PHE A 104 -3.81 -3.16 12.24
N ASP A 105 -2.97 -3.54 13.21
CA ASP A 105 -3.29 -3.33 14.62
C ASP A 105 -3.20 -1.83 14.91
N GLY A 106 -4.33 -1.13 14.79
CA GLY A 106 -4.41 0.33 14.74
C GLY A 106 -4.11 0.86 13.34
N PHE A 107 -3.06 1.67 13.21
CA PHE A 107 -2.65 2.30 11.96
C PHE A 107 -1.13 2.41 11.87
N ILE A 108 -0.63 2.55 10.65
CA ILE A 108 0.74 2.91 10.36
C ILE A 108 0.80 4.39 10.02
N ASP A 109 1.67 5.12 10.73
CA ASP A 109 1.99 6.51 10.43
C ASP A 109 3.07 6.57 9.34
N LEU A 110 2.69 7.05 8.16
CA LEU A 110 3.56 7.30 7.02
C LEU A 110 3.73 8.80 6.70
N ASP A 111 3.37 9.73 7.61
CA ASP A 111 3.44 11.18 7.40
C ASP A 111 4.85 11.69 7.05
N SER A 112 5.88 10.93 7.45
CA SER A 112 7.28 11.25 7.17
C SER A 112 7.81 10.71 5.83
N TYR A 113 6.97 10.08 5.02
CA TYR A 113 7.31 9.46 3.74
C TYR A 113 6.42 10.03 2.63
N ASP A 114 6.95 10.11 1.42
CA ASP A 114 6.24 10.70 0.27
C ASP A 114 5.92 9.68 -0.84
N THR A 115 6.49 8.48 -0.75
CA THR A 115 6.46 7.49 -1.83
C THR A 115 6.23 6.09 -1.27
N ILE A 116 5.33 5.33 -1.88
CA ILE A 116 5.27 3.88 -1.72
C ILE A 116 6.13 3.23 -2.81
N ALA A 117 7.02 2.32 -2.40
CA ALA A 117 7.86 1.56 -3.30
C ALA A 117 7.55 0.07 -3.20
N LEU A 118 7.45 -0.58 -4.36
CA LEU A 118 7.21 -2.02 -4.48
C LEU A 118 8.30 -2.63 -5.35
N LYS A 119 9.00 -3.65 -4.86
CA LYS A 119 9.93 -4.43 -5.67
C LYS A 119 9.21 -5.64 -6.24
N LEU A 120 9.00 -5.62 -7.56
CA LEU A 120 8.11 -6.49 -8.29
C LEU A 120 8.80 -7.08 -9.53
N LYS A 121 8.34 -8.24 -9.98
CA LYS A 121 8.65 -8.79 -11.30
C LYS A 121 7.36 -9.38 -11.88
N GLY A 122 6.92 -8.86 -13.01
CA GLY A 122 5.57 -9.08 -13.50
C GLY A 122 5.53 -9.89 -14.79
N ASP A 123 4.32 -9.96 -15.33
CA ASP A 123 3.96 -10.62 -16.58
C ASP A 123 3.61 -9.62 -17.70
N GLY A 124 3.89 -8.33 -17.48
CA GLY A 124 3.56 -7.24 -18.39
C GLY A 124 2.14 -6.69 -18.22
N ARG A 125 1.34 -7.19 -17.26
CA ARG A 125 0.03 -6.60 -16.93
C ARG A 125 0.18 -5.35 -16.07
N CYS A 126 -0.88 -4.55 -16.06
CA CYS A 126 -1.02 -3.44 -15.12
C CYS A 126 -1.74 -3.93 -13.87
N TYR A 127 -1.18 -3.63 -12.71
CA TYR A 127 -1.76 -3.88 -11.41
C TYR A 127 -2.28 -2.57 -10.81
N ILE A 128 -3.09 -2.67 -9.77
CA ILE A 128 -3.63 -1.54 -9.01
C ILE A 128 -3.12 -1.68 -7.59
N SER A 129 -2.39 -0.67 -7.11
CA SER A 129 -2.05 -0.53 -5.70
C SER A 129 -3.15 0.28 -5.03
N THR A 130 -3.70 -0.22 -3.92
CA THR A 130 -4.65 0.53 -3.09
C THR A 130 -4.08 0.76 -1.71
N ILE A 131 -4.24 1.97 -1.19
CA ILE A 131 -4.00 2.35 0.20
C ILE A 131 -5.35 2.58 0.87
N TYR A 132 -5.54 2.00 2.05
CA TYR A 132 -6.72 2.26 2.89
C TYR A 132 -6.31 3.16 4.05
N THR A 133 -7.03 4.27 4.23
CA THR A 133 -6.86 5.17 5.38
C THR A 133 -8.09 5.12 6.28
N GLU A 134 -7.87 5.29 7.59
CA GLU A 134 -8.96 5.45 8.55
C GLU A 134 -9.92 6.55 8.08
N ASN A 135 -11.22 6.28 8.12
CA ASN A 135 -12.22 7.25 7.73
C ASN A 135 -12.39 8.31 8.84
N TRP A 136 -12.15 9.58 8.52
CA TRP A 136 -12.31 10.70 9.46
C TRP A 136 -13.69 11.36 9.38
N VAL A 137 -14.43 11.16 8.28
CA VAL A 137 -15.72 11.81 8.02
C VAL A 137 -16.81 10.75 7.98
N ASN A 138 -17.35 10.40 9.15
CA ASN A 138 -18.56 9.58 9.19
C ASN A 138 -19.79 10.48 9.02
N SER A 139 -20.43 10.37 7.85
CA SER A 139 -21.89 10.38 7.85
C SER A 139 -22.35 9.13 8.60
N PRO A 140 -23.34 9.19 9.51
CA PRO A 140 -23.83 8.01 10.22
C PRO A 140 -24.21 6.89 9.23
N GLY A 141 -23.51 5.75 9.28
CA GLY A 141 -23.80 4.57 8.46
C GLY A 141 -22.73 4.14 7.45
N GLN A 142 -21.65 4.91 7.23
CA GLN A 142 -20.52 4.47 6.39
C GLN A 142 -19.38 3.91 7.26
N GLN A 143 -19.29 2.59 7.36
CA GLN A 143 -18.23 1.89 8.10
C GLN A 143 -16.99 1.58 7.24
N GLU A 144 -16.99 1.94 5.95
CA GLU A 144 -15.91 1.60 5.03
C GLU A 144 -14.73 2.58 5.14
N ASP A 145 -13.51 2.04 5.08
CA ASP A 145 -12.27 2.83 5.07
C ASP A 145 -12.15 3.61 3.74
N ASN A 146 -11.52 4.78 3.77
CA ASN A 146 -11.25 5.54 2.54
C ASN A 146 -10.21 4.80 1.70
N SER A 147 -10.48 4.62 0.40
CA SER A 147 -9.60 3.91 -0.51
C SER A 147 -8.97 4.85 -1.53
N TRP A 148 -7.69 4.66 -1.76
CA TRP A 148 -6.88 5.47 -2.66
C TRP A 148 -6.13 4.56 -3.61
N GLN A 149 -6.26 4.77 -4.93
CA GLN A 149 -5.73 3.85 -5.94
C GLN A 149 -4.73 4.50 -6.88
N SER A 150 -3.72 3.73 -7.27
CA SER A 150 -2.79 4.09 -8.33
C SER A 150 -2.44 2.87 -9.18
N PHE A 151 -2.18 3.09 -10.47
CA PHE A 151 -1.77 2.04 -11.38
C PHE A 151 -0.27 1.72 -11.23
N VAL A 152 0.05 0.44 -11.36
CA VAL A 152 1.40 -0.10 -11.28
C VAL A 152 1.66 -0.92 -12.53
N PHE A 153 2.42 -0.35 -13.47
CA PHE A 153 2.92 -1.13 -14.60
C PHE A 153 4.14 -1.92 -14.16
N VAL A 154 4.08 -3.24 -14.34
CA VAL A 154 5.16 -4.15 -13.94
C VAL A 154 5.75 -4.79 -15.20
N PRO A 155 6.99 -4.43 -15.57
CA PRO A 155 7.65 -5.00 -16.75
C PRO A 155 7.74 -6.52 -16.66
N LYS A 156 7.67 -7.16 -17.83
CA LYS A 156 7.81 -8.60 -17.94
C LYS A 156 9.25 -9.05 -17.64
N ASP A 157 9.37 -10.18 -16.95
CA ASP A 157 10.60 -10.98 -16.78
C ASP A 157 11.77 -10.31 -16.01
N ASN A 158 11.64 -9.05 -15.59
CA ASN A 158 12.69 -8.32 -14.88
C ASN A 158 12.21 -7.77 -13.54
N TRP A 159 13.07 -7.83 -12.52
CA TRP A 159 12.84 -7.14 -11.26
C TRP A 159 12.91 -5.63 -11.47
N TYR A 160 11.89 -4.94 -10.96
CA TYR A 160 11.71 -3.51 -11.07
C TYR A 160 11.20 -2.94 -9.73
N ILE A 161 11.63 -1.74 -9.38
CA ILE A 161 11.14 -1.03 -8.20
C ILE A 161 10.17 0.05 -8.67
N ALA A 162 8.87 -0.24 -8.57
CA ALA A 162 7.82 0.74 -8.81
C ALA A 162 7.80 1.74 -7.65
N LYS A 163 7.99 3.03 -7.95
CA LYS A 163 7.90 4.13 -6.98
C LYS A 163 6.67 4.97 -7.29
N ILE A 164 5.73 5.03 -6.36
CA ILE A 164 4.44 5.70 -6.51
C ILE A 164 4.38 6.79 -5.44
N PRO A 165 4.53 8.07 -5.82
CA PRO A 165 4.29 9.17 -4.89
C PRO A 165 2.88 9.09 -4.30
N LEU A 166 2.72 9.37 -3.01
CA LEU A 166 1.42 9.37 -2.35
C LEU A 166 0.42 10.31 -3.04
N ALA A 167 0.92 11.44 -3.56
CA ALA A 167 0.14 12.40 -4.35
C ALA A 167 -0.41 11.85 -5.69
N ARG A 168 0.03 10.67 -6.15
CA ARG A 168 -0.50 9.99 -7.36
C ARG A 168 -1.59 8.96 -7.05
N TYR A 169 -1.95 8.78 -5.80
CA TYR A 169 -3.08 7.94 -5.44
C TYR A 169 -4.36 8.77 -5.47
N LEU A 170 -5.33 8.34 -6.27
CA LEU A 170 -6.62 9.02 -6.42
C LEU A 170 -7.66 8.42 -5.47
N PRO A 171 -8.54 9.23 -4.86
CA PRO A 171 -9.62 8.71 -4.04
C PRO A 171 -10.58 7.89 -4.90
N THR A 172 -10.95 6.69 -4.43
CA THR A 172 -11.85 5.79 -5.15
C THR A 172 -12.96 5.25 -4.26
N TRP A 173 -14.11 4.96 -4.87
CA TRP A 173 -15.22 4.24 -4.27
C TRP A 173 -15.69 3.14 -5.21
N ARG A 174 -15.60 1.88 -4.75
CA ARG A 174 -16.00 0.69 -5.52
C ARG A 174 -15.41 0.67 -6.94
N GLY A 175 -14.13 1.05 -7.06
CA GLY A 175 -13.39 1.10 -8.33
C GLY A 175 -13.68 2.31 -9.22
N ASN A 176 -14.47 3.29 -8.76
CA ASN A 176 -14.68 4.54 -9.47
C ASN A 176 -13.90 5.66 -8.78
N VAL A 177 -13.22 6.50 -9.57
CA VAL A 177 -12.57 7.70 -9.05
C VAL A 177 -13.63 8.67 -8.52
N ILE A 178 -13.40 9.20 -7.33
CA ILE A 178 -14.24 10.23 -6.75
C ILE A 178 -13.76 11.57 -7.32
N ASP A 179 -14.66 12.26 -8.03
CA ASP A 179 -14.41 13.60 -8.54
C ASP A 179 -14.64 14.64 -7.43
N ALA A 180 -13.77 14.61 -6.43
CA ALA A 180 -13.75 15.55 -5.32
C ALA A 180 -12.32 15.77 -4.84
N GLU A 181 -12.02 16.99 -4.41
CA GLU A 181 -10.75 17.34 -3.81
C GLU A 181 -10.67 16.73 -2.40
N LEU A 182 -10.14 15.51 -2.32
CA LEU A 182 -9.90 14.80 -1.08
C LEU A 182 -8.39 14.63 -0.89
N GLU A 183 -7.91 14.90 0.31
CA GLU A 183 -6.52 14.64 0.70
C GLU A 183 -6.40 13.33 1.47
N MET A 184 -5.39 12.53 1.11
CA MET A 184 -5.06 11.32 1.85
C MET A 184 -4.50 11.69 3.22
N ASN A 185 -4.90 10.97 4.28
CA ASN A 185 -4.26 11.07 5.59
C ASN A 185 -3.15 10.00 5.73
N PRO A 186 -1.87 10.32 5.44
CA PRO A 186 -0.78 9.36 5.51
C PRO A 186 -0.45 8.93 6.95
N SER A 187 -0.91 9.65 7.97
CA SER A 187 -0.67 9.31 9.38
C SER A 187 -1.58 8.20 9.93
N ARG A 188 -2.57 7.75 9.13
CA ARG A 188 -3.64 6.84 9.53
C ARG A 188 -3.86 5.72 8.49
N ILE A 189 -2.79 5.11 7.99
CA ILE A 189 -2.92 3.98 7.06
C ILE A 189 -3.39 2.74 7.82
N VAL A 190 -4.45 2.09 7.37
CA VAL A 190 -5.04 0.90 8.03
C VAL A 190 -4.87 -0.40 7.24
N GLY A 191 -4.47 -0.32 5.97
CA GLY A 191 -4.16 -1.49 5.15
C GLY A 191 -3.74 -1.14 3.72
N MET A 192 -3.36 -2.15 2.95
CA MET A 192 -3.01 -2.02 1.54
C MET A 192 -3.54 -3.19 0.72
N SER A 193 -3.70 -3.01 -0.58
CA SER A 193 -4.01 -4.11 -1.50
C SER A 193 -3.27 -3.99 -2.84
N LEU A 194 -3.16 -5.12 -3.51
CA LEU A 194 -2.74 -5.23 -4.90
C LEU A 194 -3.82 -6.01 -5.65
N SER A 195 -4.29 -5.49 -6.78
CA SER A 195 -5.29 -6.14 -7.63
C SER A 195 -4.94 -6.04 -9.10
N VAL A 196 -5.60 -6.88 -9.89
CA VAL A 196 -5.47 -6.94 -11.34
C VAL A 196 -6.85 -7.19 -11.93
N ASN A 197 -7.11 -6.58 -13.07
CA ASN A 197 -8.34 -6.76 -13.84
C ASN A 197 -8.04 -7.11 -15.30
N ALA A 198 -9.00 -7.75 -15.96
CA ALA A 198 -8.90 -8.12 -17.36
C ALA A 198 -9.07 -6.89 -18.27
N GLU A 199 -9.93 -5.94 -17.90
CA GLU A 199 -10.33 -4.82 -18.77
C GLU A 199 -9.61 -3.49 -18.46
N GLY A 200 -8.59 -3.48 -17.59
CA GLY A 200 -7.89 -2.27 -17.19
C GLY A 200 -6.39 -2.28 -17.51
N GLY A 201 -5.82 -1.08 -17.52
CA GLY A 201 -4.38 -0.88 -17.65
C GLY A 201 -4.02 0.42 -18.36
N ILE A 202 -2.73 0.69 -18.39
CA ILE A 202 -2.16 1.75 -19.22
C ILE A 202 -1.99 1.24 -20.67
N PRO A 203 -1.89 2.14 -21.67
CA PRO A 203 -1.45 1.77 -23.01
C PRO A 203 -0.16 0.93 -22.94
N ASP A 204 -0.04 -0.08 -23.79
CA ASP A 204 1.06 -1.06 -23.86
C ASP A 204 1.11 -2.14 -22.76
N ALA A 205 0.24 -2.08 -21.74
CA ALA A 205 0.10 -3.18 -20.79
C ALA A 205 -0.68 -4.35 -21.38
N ARG A 206 -0.30 -5.58 -21.02
CA ARG A 206 -1.08 -6.78 -21.33
C ARG A 206 -2.45 -6.68 -20.64
N SER A 207 -3.51 -6.84 -21.41
CA SER A 207 -4.91 -6.85 -20.95
C SER A 207 -5.63 -8.11 -21.44
N GLY A 208 -6.88 -8.27 -21.02
CA GLY A 208 -7.76 -9.39 -21.32
C GLY A 208 -7.70 -10.54 -20.30
N PRO A 209 -8.57 -11.54 -20.48
CA PRO A 209 -8.61 -12.74 -19.64
C PRO A 209 -7.33 -13.58 -19.77
N GLY A 210 -7.22 -14.62 -18.95
CA GLY A 210 -6.11 -15.56 -18.90
C GLY A 210 -5.19 -15.35 -17.71
N ASP A 211 -4.07 -16.07 -17.74
CA ASP A 211 -3.20 -16.15 -16.57
C ASP A 211 -2.52 -14.82 -16.24
N PHE A 212 -2.35 -14.60 -14.93
CA PHE A 212 -1.50 -13.55 -14.40
C PHE A 212 -0.50 -14.11 -13.38
N LYS A 213 0.66 -13.46 -13.31
CA LYS A 213 1.70 -13.78 -12.33
C LYS A 213 2.54 -12.54 -12.02
N MET A 214 2.65 -12.22 -10.73
CA MET A 214 3.53 -11.20 -10.21
C MET A 214 4.33 -11.76 -9.03
N GLU A 215 5.64 -11.67 -9.14
CA GLU A 215 6.58 -11.91 -8.05
C GLU A 215 6.76 -10.61 -7.25
N ILE A 216 6.78 -10.71 -5.92
CA ILE A 216 6.82 -9.59 -4.99
C ILE A 216 7.89 -9.88 -3.94
N ASP A 217 8.82 -8.96 -3.76
CA ASP A 217 9.85 -9.07 -2.71
C ASP A 217 9.41 -8.29 -1.47
N TRP A 218 9.15 -6.99 -1.62
CA TRP A 218 8.75 -6.13 -0.50
C TRP A 218 7.89 -4.95 -0.94
N ILE A 219 7.24 -4.35 0.06
CA ILE A 219 6.57 -3.05 -0.03
C ILE A 219 7.14 -2.15 1.08
N LYS A 220 7.61 -0.96 0.70
CA LYS A 220 8.21 0.04 1.58
C LYS A 220 7.55 1.41 1.42
N ALA A 221 7.64 2.23 2.46
CA ALA A 221 7.53 3.67 2.34
C ALA A 221 8.94 4.28 2.22
N LEU A 222 9.11 5.24 1.32
CA LEU A 222 10.37 5.96 1.09
C LEU A 222 10.15 7.46 1.32
N ARG A 223 11.15 8.10 1.93
CA ARG A 223 11.31 9.55 1.94
C ARG A 223 12.29 9.91 0.84
N THR A 224 11.81 10.57 -0.21
CA THR A 224 12.65 11.03 -1.31
C THR A 224 13.13 12.46 -1.03
N GLU A 225 14.39 12.76 -1.32
CA GLU A 225 15.04 14.03 -0.94
C GLU A 225 14.36 15.28 -1.54
N ILE A 226 13.58 15.11 -2.61
CA ILE A 226 12.84 16.18 -3.31
C ILE A 226 11.82 16.87 -2.38
N PHE A 227 11.30 16.18 -1.36
CA PHE A 227 10.41 16.76 -0.34
C PHE A 227 11.10 16.97 1.02
N GLY A 228 12.36 16.53 1.18
CA GLY A 228 13.08 16.58 2.45
C GLY A 228 13.21 17.98 3.04
N VAL A 229 13.35 19.01 2.20
CA VAL A 229 13.45 20.41 2.65
C VAL A 229 12.11 20.95 3.14
N HIS A 230 11.00 20.59 2.50
CA HIS A 230 9.66 21.02 2.91
C HIS A 230 9.17 20.26 4.15
N LEU A 231 9.40 18.94 4.21
CA LEU A 231 9.08 18.14 5.40
C LEU A 231 9.92 18.54 6.61
N TRP A 232 11.20 18.92 6.42
CA TRP A 232 12.03 19.44 7.52
C TRP A 232 11.45 20.73 8.11
N ASN A 233 11.06 21.68 7.26
CA ASN A 233 10.42 22.91 7.70
C ASN A 233 9.10 22.63 8.44
N PHE A 234 8.33 21.63 8.00
CA PHE A 234 7.09 21.22 8.66
C PHE A 234 7.35 20.53 10.02
N TRP A 235 8.30 19.59 10.07
CA TRP A 235 8.62 18.82 11.28
C TRP A 235 9.31 19.68 12.34
N ALA A 236 10.22 20.58 11.93
CA ALA A 236 10.83 21.58 12.80
C ALA A 236 9.78 22.53 13.41
N ARG A 237 8.77 22.97 12.65
CA ARG A 237 7.64 23.77 13.17
C ARG A 237 6.83 23.00 14.22
N ARG A 238 6.60 21.71 14.02
CA ARG A 238 5.84 20.85 14.95
C ARG A 238 6.57 20.63 16.28
N ILE A 239 7.91 20.51 16.26
CA ILE A 239 8.73 20.40 17.48
C ILE A 239 8.88 21.71 18.22
N THR A 240 9.05 22.81 17.49
CA THR A 240 9.25 24.15 18.08
C THR A 240 7.96 24.79 18.58
N GLY A 241 6.79 24.18 18.33
CA GLY A 241 5.49 24.72 18.76
C GLY A 241 5.10 26.04 18.09
N ASN A 242 5.82 26.47 17.06
CA ASN A 242 5.66 27.80 16.48
C ASN A 242 4.62 27.77 15.34
N ASN A 243 3.34 27.72 15.73
CA ASN A 243 2.24 28.05 14.82
C ASN A 243 2.21 29.58 14.67
N THR A 244 2.90 30.09 13.65
CA THR A 244 2.62 31.44 13.15
C THR A 244 1.31 31.37 12.36
N LYS A 245 0.36 32.20 12.79
CA LYS A 245 -0.97 32.39 12.16
C LYS A 245 -0.85 32.88 10.73
#